data_AF-A0A6N2WKU8-F1
#
_entry.id   AF-A0A6N2WKU8-F1
#
_cell.length_a   1.000
_cell.length_b   1.000
_cell.length_c   1.000
_cell.angle_alpha   90.00
_cell.angle_beta   90.00
_cell.angle_gamma   90.00
#
_symmetry.space_group_name_H-M   'P 1'
#
loop_
_entity.id
_entity.type
_entity.pdbx_description
1 polymer ?
#
loop_
_entity_poly.entity_id
_entity_poly.type
_entity_poly.pdbx_seq_one_letter_code
_entity_poly.pdbx_strand_id
1 'polypeptide(L)'
;MKKEMIKIPANIKYLTEREKFIEEFGKPFELPNGILNKEIPGCGATTVALTDEHKTIICSPRNELLKNKHEQYPDTLLVIGGVDTKEIEAYLQTAELPKILVSYDSVYKLIGCIKYKSDWRVVVDEFQCLLADSSFKSEIELHFLDNSRSFPYVTFLSATPILDKYLEQIDHFKDMNYYQLDWEEKDIVRVYRERTKNPINAALEIVRYYQNGNYPSVYVNGETNLLNTLSHYK
;
A
#
# COMPACT_ATOMS: atom_id res chain seq x y z
N MET A 1 6.51 -20.79 -3.67
CA MET A 1 6.54 -19.53 -2.90
C MET A 1 7.16 -19.74 -1.52
N LYS A 2 8.32 -19.15 -1.22
CA LYS A 2 8.92 -19.12 0.12
C LYS A 2 8.26 -18.00 0.94
N LYS A 3 7.85 -18.29 2.17
CA LYS A 3 7.25 -17.31 3.08
C LYS A 3 8.25 -16.90 4.16
N GLU A 4 8.37 -15.60 4.39
CA GLU A 4 9.21 -15.00 5.41
C GLU A 4 8.39 -14.04 6.26
N MET A 5 8.49 -14.16 7.57
CA MET A 5 7.79 -13.29 8.52
C MET A 5 8.81 -12.37 9.17
N ILE A 6 8.53 -11.07 9.14
CA ILE A 6 9.36 -10.02 9.71
C ILE A 6 8.60 -9.45 10.90
N LYS A 7 9.06 -9.78 12.11
CA LYS A 7 8.48 -9.23 13.35
C LYS A 7 8.91 -7.79 13.50
N ILE A 8 7.94 -6.89 13.63
CA ILE A 8 8.19 -5.46 13.86
C ILE A 8 7.93 -5.16 15.35
N PRO A 9 8.98 -4.80 16.12
CA PRO A 9 8.83 -4.58 17.56
C PRO A 9 7.97 -3.35 17.87
N ALA A 10 7.36 -3.33 19.07
CA ALA A 10 6.42 -2.29 19.47
C ALA A 10 6.99 -0.85 19.49
N ASN A 11 8.32 -0.70 19.57
CA ASN A 11 8.97 0.62 19.51
C ASN A 11 8.97 1.23 18.09
N ILE A 12 8.68 0.46 17.04
CA ILE A 12 8.60 0.91 15.65
C ILE A 12 7.13 1.05 15.24
N LYS A 13 6.76 2.26 14.83
CA LYS A 13 5.42 2.60 14.32
C LYS A 13 5.39 2.76 12.80
N TYR A 14 6.49 3.23 12.21
CA TYR A 14 6.59 3.45 10.77
C TYR A 14 7.85 2.83 10.18
N LEU A 15 7.73 2.27 8.97
CA LEU A 15 8.85 1.72 8.19
C LEU A 15 9.90 2.77 7.84
N THR A 16 9.56 4.04 7.94
CA THR A 16 10.45 5.18 7.70
C THR A 16 11.32 5.55 8.90
N GLU A 17 11.13 4.93 10.07
CA GLU A 17 11.93 5.18 11.28
C GLU A 17 13.32 4.55 11.17
N ARG A 18 14.16 5.11 10.29
CA ARG A 18 15.47 4.58 9.88
C ARG A 18 16.37 4.22 11.05
N GLU A 19 16.50 5.09 12.05
CA GLU A 19 17.38 4.88 13.20
C GLU A 19 16.96 3.66 14.02
N LYS A 20 15.66 3.51 14.28
CA LYS A 20 15.11 2.35 15.01
C LYS A 20 15.30 1.05 14.23
N PHE A 21 15.11 1.09 12.90
CA PHE A 21 15.40 -0.08 12.07
C PHE A 21 16.87 -0.47 12.09
N ILE A 22 17.79 0.51 12.09
CA ILE A 22 19.23 0.24 12.20
C ILE A 22 19.56 -0.36 13.57
N GLU A 23 18.96 0.13 14.65
CA GLU A 23 19.15 -0.40 16.00
C GLU A 23 18.67 -1.85 16.12
N GLU A 24 17.46 -2.14 15.62
CA GLU A 24 16.82 -3.47 15.76
C GLU A 24 17.33 -4.51 14.75
N PHE A 25 17.61 -4.09 13.51
CA PHE A 25 17.91 -4.99 12.39
C PHE A 25 19.30 -4.77 11.76
N GLY A 26 20.08 -3.82 12.26
CA GLY A 26 21.41 -3.48 11.73
C GLY A 26 21.41 -2.70 10.42
N LYS A 27 20.23 -2.37 9.86
CA LYS A 27 20.07 -1.67 8.58
C LYS A 27 18.71 -0.96 8.48
N PRO A 28 18.54 0.06 7.62
CA PRO A 28 17.22 0.61 7.31
C PRO A 28 16.28 -0.45 6.75
N PHE A 29 14.98 -0.23 6.89
CA PHE A 29 13.99 -1.02 6.18
C PHE A 29 14.09 -0.77 4.67
N GLU A 30 14.11 -1.84 3.88
CA GLU A 30 14.01 -1.79 2.43
C GLU A 30 12.84 -2.65 1.97
N LEU A 31 12.10 -2.16 0.99
CA LEU A 31 11.04 -2.95 0.37
C LEU A 31 11.65 -4.19 -0.31
N PRO A 32 11.15 -5.40 -0.03
CA PRO A 32 11.72 -6.62 -0.59
C PRO A 32 11.29 -6.82 -2.04
N ASN A 33 12.10 -7.54 -2.82
CA ASN A 33 11.71 -8.03 -4.14
C ASN A 33 10.77 -9.24 -4.00
N GLY A 34 9.53 -9.10 -4.45
CA GLY A 34 8.46 -10.09 -4.26
C GLY A 34 7.19 -9.49 -3.68
N ILE A 35 6.39 -10.31 -3.02
CA ILE A 35 5.12 -9.88 -2.42
C ILE A 35 5.37 -9.45 -0.97
N LEU A 36 4.95 -8.24 -0.61
CA LEU A 36 4.98 -7.73 0.75
C LEU A 36 3.56 -7.49 1.26
N ASN A 37 3.14 -8.30 2.23
CA ASN A 37 1.99 -8.01 3.07
C ASN A 37 2.43 -7.11 4.23
N LYS A 38 2.08 -5.82 4.15
CA LYS A 38 2.41 -4.82 5.19
C LYS A 38 1.51 -4.92 6.42
N GLU A 39 0.46 -5.73 6.36
CA GLU A 39 -0.55 -6.01 7.39
C GLU A 39 -1.42 -4.82 7.82
N ILE A 40 -0.82 -3.64 7.98
CA ILE A 40 -1.51 -2.41 8.37
C ILE A 40 -1.35 -1.34 7.27
N PRO A 41 -2.42 -0.59 6.93
CA PRO A 41 -2.30 0.58 6.08
C PRO A 41 -1.56 1.70 6.82
N GLY A 42 -0.97 2.64 6.09
CA GLY A 42 -0.34 3.83 6.70
C GLY A 42 1.00 3.60 7.39
N CYS A 43 1.58 2.39 7.36
CA CYS A 43 2.91 2.11 7.95
C CYS A 43 4.11 2.77 7.25
N GLY A 44 3.89 3.54 6.17
CA GLY A 44 4.95 4.27 5.48
C GLY A 44 5.67 3.51 4.36
N ALA A 45 5.23 2.32 3.96
CA ALA A 45 5.86 1.53 2.89
C ALA A 45 6.07 2.31 1.58
N THR A 46 5.03 3.00 1.09
CA THR A 46 5.11 3.85 -0.11
C THR A 46 6.07 5.02 0.08
N THR A 47 6.14 5.57 1.31
CA THR A 47 7.07 6.65 1.65
C THR A 47 8.52 6.16 1.61
N VAL A 48 8.82 4.96 2.14
CA VAL A 48 10.16 4.35 2.03
C VAL A 48 10.64 4.34 0.57
N ALA A 49 9.78 3.90 -0.36
CA ALA A 49 10.12 3.86 -1.79
C ALA A 49 10.37 5.25 -2.42
N LEU A 50 9.69 6.28 -1.92
CA LEU A 50 9.84 7.66 -2.39
C LEU A 50 11.11 8.32 -1.87
N THR A 51 11.56 7.92 -0.68
CA THR A 51 12.71 8.55 0.00
C THR A 51 13.99 7.73 -0.06
N ASP A 52 13.95 6.50 -0.58
CA ASP A 52 15.15 5.66 -0.76
C ASP A 52 16.04 6.16 -1.90
N GLU A 53 17.22 5.55 -2.02
CA GLU A 53 18.26 5.90 -3.00
C GLU A 53 18.09 5.22 -4.37
N HIS A 54 16.89 4.71 -4.69
CA HIS A 54 16.64 4.00 -5.93
C HIS A 54 15.73 4.78 -6.89
N LYS A 55 15.87 4.52 -8.19
CA LYS A 55 14.89 4.98 -9.17
C LYS A 55 13.61 4.18 -8.91
N THR A 56 12.49 4.87 -8.70
CA THR A 56 11.28 4.21 -8.21
C THR A 56 10.09 4.53 -9.07
N ILE A 57 9.32 3.50 -9.43
CA ILE A 57 7.98 3.62 -10.00
C ILE A 57 6.99 3.09 -8.97
N ILE A 58 6.01 3.90 -8.59
CA ILE A 58 4.92 3.48 -7.70
C ILE A 58 3.65 3.44 -8.53
N CYS A 59 3.16 2.23 -8.75
CA CYS A 59 1.92 1.95 -9.45
C CYS A 59 0.79 1.85 -8.40
N SER A 60 -0.31 2.57 -8.60
CA SER A 60 -1.49 2.46 -7.72
C SER A 60 -2.80 2.54 -8.52
N PRO A 61 -3.87 1.84 -8.10
CA PRO A 61 -5.20 2.03 -8.68
C PRO A 61 -5.90 3.31 -8.21
N ARG A 62 -5.34 4.04 -7.23
CA ARG A 62 -5.98 5.22 -6.61
C ARG A 62 -5.32 6.52 -7.04
N ASN A 63 -5.89 7.20 -8.04
CA ASN A 63 -5.36 8.48 -8.53
C ASN A 63 -5.25 9.55 -7.44
N GLU A 64 -6.22 9.65 -6.53
CA GLU A 64 -6.17 10.62 -5.43
C GLU A 64 -5.04 10.33 -4.44
N LEU A 65 -4.69 9.04 -4.22
CA LEU A 65 -3.52 8.69 -3.42
C LEU A 65 -2.22 9.19 -4.08
N LEU A 66 -2.11 8.99 -5.40
CA LEU A 66 -0.93 9.43 -6.17
C LEU A 66 -0.82 10.95 -6.18
N LYS A 67 -1.91 11.69 -6.38
CA LYS A 67 -1.94 13.16 -6.30
C LYS A 67 -1.49 13.66 -4.94
N ASN A 68 -2.07 13.13 -3.86
CA ASN A 68 -1.69 13.50 -2.50
C ASN A 68 -0.20 13.23 -2.21
N LYS A 69 0.35 12.14 -2.79
CA LYS A 69 1.79 11.84 -2.67
C LYS A 69 2.64 12.78 -3.51
N HIS A 70 2.21 13.14 -4.70
CA HIS A 70 2.90 14.13 -5.52
C HIS A 70 2.95 15.51 -4.84
N GLU A 71 1.87 15.93 -4.19
CA GLU A 71 1.85 17.16 -3.38
C GLU A 71 2.83 17.12 -2.19
N GLN A 72 2.98 15.95 -1.55
CA GLN A 72 3.96 15.75 -0.47
C GLN A 72 5.41 15.66 -0.98
N TYR A 73 5.61 15.21 -2.22
CA TYR A 73 6.91 14.96 -2.84
C TYR A 73 6.93 15.60 -4.24
N PRO A 74 7.07 16.95 -4.35
CA PRO A 74 6.86 17.69 -5.59
C PRO A 74 7.88 17.36 -6.70
N ASP A 75 9.04 16.81 -6.35
CA ASP A 75 10.08 16.38 -7.32
C ASP A 75 9.73 15.05 -8.04
N THR A 76 8.61 14.42 -7.65
CA THR A 76 8.10 13.23 -8.33
C THR A 76 7.42 13.59 -9.65
N LEU A 77 7.36 12.66 -10.59
CA LEU A 77 6.50 12.79 -11.77
C LEU A 77 5.16 12.08 -11.52
N LEU A 78 4.05 12.79 -11.69
CA LEU A 78 2.71 12.21 -11.65
C LEU A 78 2.24 11.82 -13.06
N VAL A 79 2.09 10.53 -13.32
CA VAL A 79 1.67 9.96 -14.61
C VAL A 79 0.27 9.35 -14.46
N ILE A 80 -0.74 10.17 -14.65
CA ILE A 80 -2.16 9.76 -14.67
C ILE A 80 -2.80 10.19 -16.00
N GLY A 81 -4.08 9.88 -16.21
CA GLY A 81 -4.80 10.21 -17.44
C GLY A 81 -4.50 11.63 -17.96
N GLY A 82 -4.15 11.74 -19.23
CA GLY A 82 -3.81 13.01 -19.90
C GLY A 82 -2.31 13.30 -20.06
N VAL A 83 -1.41 12.61 -19.35
CA VAL A 83 0.05 12.82 -19.51
C VAL A 83 0.56 12.26 -20.84
N ASP A 84 1.37 13.06 -21.54
CA ASP A 84 2.06 12.71 -22.80
C ASP A 84 3.42 12.06 -22.51
N THR A 85 3.78 11.08 -23.34
CA THR A 85 5.12 10.46 -23.37
C THR A 85 6.28 11.46 -23.40
N LYS A 86 6.13 12.61 -24.06
CA LYS A 86 7.16 13.66 -24.12
C LYS A 86 7.46 14.27 -22.75
N GLU A 87 6.44 14.44 -21.91
CA GLU A 87 6.61 14.96 -20.55
C GLU A 87 7.37 13.95 -19.68
N ILE A 88 7.04 12.66 -19.84
CA ILE A 88 7.74 11.56 -19.19
C ILE A 88 9.22 11.55 -19.61
N GLU A 89 9.49 11.62 -20.92
CA GLU A 89 10.85 11.63 -21.45
C GLU A 89 11.65 12.85 -20.98
N ALA A 90 11.03 14.05 -20.95
CA ALA A 90 11.67 15.27 -20.47
C ALA A 90 12.07 15.15 -18.99
N TYR A 91 11.18 14.62 -18.15
CA TYR A 91 11.49 14.37 -16.73
C TYR A 91 12.63 13.36 -16.56
N LEU A 92 12.61 12.25 -17.31
CA LEU A 92 13.64 11.21 -17.23
C LEU A 92 15.03 11.70 -17.67
N GLN A 93 15.11 12.76 -18.47
CA GLN A 93 16.39 13.35 -18.90
C GLN A 93 17.01 14.28 -17.85
N THR A 94 16.19 14.88 -16.98
CA THR A 94 16.64 15.88 -16.00
C THR A 94 16.75 15.33 -14.59
N ALA A 95 15.95 14.33 -14.24
CA ALA A 95 15.96 13.71 -12.92
C ALA A 95 17.15 12.75 -12.76
N GLU A 96 18.02 13.03 -11.79
CA GLU A 96 19.13 12.15 -11.42
C GLU A 96 18.62 10.86 -10.76
N LEU A 97 17.68 11.00 -9.82
CA LEU A 97 17.03 9.89 -9.11
C LEU A 97 15.50 9.96 -9.30
N PRO A 98 14.98 9.58 -10.49
CA PRO A 98 13.58 9.72 -10.80
C PRO A 98 12.67 8.92 -9.86
N LYS A 99 11.59 9.58 -9.41
CA LYS A 99 10.51 9.00 -8.62
C LYS A 99 9.20 9.24 -9.35
N ILE A 100 8.54 8.18 -9.78
CA ILE A 100 7.36 8.27 -10.65
C ILE A 100 6.15 7.65 -9.96
N LEU A 101 5.08 8.42 -9.87
CA LEU A 101 3.79 8.03 -9.34
C LEU A 101 2.85 7.81 -10.53
N VAL A 102 2.45 6.56 -10.78
CA VAL A 102 1.71 6.20 -12.00
C VAL A 102 0.44 5.41 -11.67
N SER A 103 -0.65 5.75 -12.34
CA SER A 103 -1.89 4.98 -12.20
C SER A 103 -1.83 3.70 -13.03
N TYR A 104 -2.50 2.63 -12.60
CA TYR A 104 -2.48 1.35 -13.32
C TYR A 104 -2.88 1.49 -14.80
N ASP A 105 -3.86 2.32 -15.10
CA ASP A 105 -4.33 2.63 -16.46
C ASP A 105 -3.32 3.44 -17.28
N SER A 106 -2.32 4.09 -16.68
CA SER A 106 -1.33 4.91 -17.38
C SER A 106 0.08 4.29 -17.43
N VAL A 107 0.30 3.15 -16.75
CA VAL A 107 1.60 2.46 -16.70
C VAL A 107 2.17 2.18 -18.08
N TYR A 108 1.35 1.71 -19.03
CA TYR A 108 1.83 1.33 -20.36
C TYR A 108 2.54 2.48 -21.11
N LYS A 109 2.15 3.74 -20.84
CA LYS A 109 2.81 4.93 -21.41
C LYS A 109 4.22 5.12 -20.88
N LEU A 110 4.42 4.85 -19.60
CA LEU A 110 5.71 4.99 -18.92
C LEU A 110 6.70 3.89 -19.32
N ILE A 111 6.23 2.64 -19.40
CA ILE A 111 7.12 1.48 -19.65
C ILE A 111 7.89 1.61 -20.96
N GLY A 112 7.25 2.18 -22.00
CA GLY A 112 7.88 2.44 -23.29
C GLY A 112 9.00 3.49 -23.24
N CYS A 113 8.92 4.45 -22.32
CA CYS A 113 9.92 5.51 -22.15
C CYS A 113 11.17 5.03 -21.38
N ILE A 114 11.06 3.97 -20.58
CA ILE A 114 12.18 3.46 -19.77
C ILE A 114 13.00 2.42 -20.56
N LYS A 115 14.15 2.88 -21.06
CA LYS A 115 15.09 2.05 -21.83
C LYS A 115 15.81 1.00 -20.96
N TYR A 116 16.47 1.45 -19.89
CA TYR A 116 17.24 0.60 -18.98
C TYR A 116 16.46 0.38 -17.68
N LYS A 117 16.00 -0.86 -17.48
CA LYS A 117 15.12 -1.24 -16.37
C LYS A 117 15.86 -1.85 -15.15
N SER A 118 17.16 -2.14 -15.28
CA SER A 118 17.93 -2.87 -14.26
C SER A 118 17.98 -2.17 -12.90
N ASP A 119 18.05 -0.83 -12.92
CA ASP A 119 18.31 -0.02 -11.73
C ASP A 119 17.02 0.57 -11.14
N TRP A 120 15.86 0.13 -11.65
CA TRP A 120 14.54 0.59 -11.21
C TRP A 120 13.93 -0.39 -10.22
N ARG A 121 13.35 0.15 -9.15
CA ARG A 121 12.46 -0.56 -8.24
C ARG A 121 11.02 -0.19 -8.58
N VAL A 122 10.17 -1.20 -8.80
CA VAL A 122 8.75 -1.00 -9.06
C VAL A 122 7.97 -1.42 -7.83
N VAL A 123 7.08 -0.55 -7.34
CA VAL A 123 6.16 -0.84 -6.25
C VAL A 123 4.75 -0.89 -6.83
N VAL A 124 4.12 -2.05 -6.75
CA VAL A 124 2.72 -2.26 -7.12
C VAL A 124 1.89 -2.16 -5.85
N ASP A 125 1.40 -0.96 -5.52
CA ASP A 125 0.60 -0.72 -4.32
C ASP A 125 -0.85 -1.13 -4.52
N GLU A 126 -1.51 -1.53 -3.43
CA GLU A 126 -2.86 -2.12 -3.43
C GLU A 126 -2.98 -3.30 -4.40
N PHE A 127 -1.94 -4.14 -4.47
CA PHE A 127 -1.82 -5.24 -5.42
C PHE A 127 -3.05 -6.19 -5.44
N GLN A 128 -3.75 -6.36 -4.32
CA GLN A 128 -4.97 -7.16 -4.26
C GLN A 128 -6.07 -6.68 -5.24
N CYS A 129 -6.04 -5.41 -5.67
CA CYS A 129 -6.94 -4.90 -6.70
C CYS A 129 -6.72 -5.57 -8.06
N LEU A 130 -5.52 -6.10 -8.35
CA LEU A 130 -5.26 -6.92 -9.54
C LEU A 130 -5.77 -8.37 -9.40
N LEU A 131 -6.19 -8.78 -8.21
CA LEU A 131 -6.66 -10.13 -7.92
C LEU A 131 -8.19 -10.22 -7.80
N ALA A 132 -8.85 -9.10 -7.52
CA ALA A 132 -10.28 -9.02 -7.25
C ALA A 132 -11.10 -8.91 -8.55
N ASP A 133 -11.30 -10.05 -9.23
CA ASP A 133 -12.41 -10.37 -10.18
C ASP A 133 -12.07 -11.69 -10.94
N SER A 134 -11.62 -12.70 -10.18
CA SER A 134 -10.95 -13.91 -10.68
C SER A 134 -11.84 -14.93 -11.42
N SER A 135 -12.56 -14.50 -12.44
CA SER A 135 -12.95 -15.35 -13.58
C SER A 135 -12.54 -14.77 -14.93
N PHE A 136 -12.28 -13.46 -15.02
CA PHE A 136 -11.74 -12.81 -16.22
C PHE A 136 -10.73 -11.75 -15.80
N LYS A 137 -9.44 -12.03 -15.97
CA LYS A 137 -8.44 -10.98 -15.90
C LYS A 137 -8.61 -10.09 -17.11
N SER A 138 -8.72 -8.78 -16.91
CA SER A 138 -8.70 -7.86 -18.03
C SER A 138 -7.36 -7.97 -18.77
N GLU A 139 -7.36 -7.79 -20.09
CA GLU A 139 -6.12 -7.76 -20.90
C GLU A 139 -5.11 -6.75 -20.34
N ILE A 140 -5.61 -5.67 -19.74
CA ILE A 140 -4.85 -4.61 -19.07
C ILE A 140 -4.08 -5.13 -17.85
N GLU A 141 -4.71 -5.93 -16.99
CA GLU A 141 -4.05 -6.52 -15.81
C GLU A 141 -2.95 -7.50 -16.20
N LEU A 142 -3.19 -8.33 -17.22
CA LEU A 142 -2.19 -9.25 -17.75
C LEU A 142 -1.01 -8.48 -18.33
N HIS A 143 -1.27 -7.45 -19.14
CA HIS A 143 -0.22 -6.59 -19.66
C HIS A 143 0.54 -5.85 -18.57
N PHE A 144 -0.13 -5.40 -17.51
CA PHE A 144 0.56 -4.78 -16.37
C PHE A 144 1.51 -5.78 -15.70
N LEU A 145 1.05 -7.00 -15.42
CA LEU A 145 1.88 -8.05 -14.83
C LEU A 145 3.06 -8.40 -15.74
N ASP A 146 2.84 -8.55 -17.05
CA ASP A 146 3.91 -8.84 -18.00
C ASP A 146 4.91 -7.68 -18.12
N ASN A 147 4.43 -6.44 -18.15
CA ASN A 147 5.28 -5.25 -18.12
C ASN A 147 6.11 -5.19 -16.84
N SER A 148 5.54 -5.54 -15.69
CA SER A 148 6.28 -5.56 -14.42
C SER A 148 7.43 -6.59 -14.45
N ARG A 149 7.29 -7.72 -15.15
CA ARG A 149 8.38 -8.71 -15.30
C ARG A 149 9.62 -8.17 -16.01
N SER A 150 9.48 -7.10 -16.78
CA SER A 150 10.62 -6.48 -17.45
C SER A 150 11.55 -5.73 -16.47
N PHE A 151 11.12 -5.54 -15.22
CA PHE A 151 11.91 -4.98 -14.13
C PHE A 151 12.42 -6.11 -13.22
N PRO A 152 13.71 -6.13 -12.87
CA PRO A 152 14.25 -7.18 -12.02
C PRO A 152 13.84 -7.05 -10.55
N TYR A 153 13.41 -5.86 -10.11
CA TYR A 153 13.04 -5.58 -8.72
C TYR A 153 11.62 -5.03 -8.64
N VAL A 154 10.68 -5.89 -8.22
CA VAL A 154 9.26 -5.54 -8.11
C VAL A 154 8.73 -5.94 -6.74
N THR A 155 8.17 -4.98 -6.02
CA THR A 155 7.47 -5.20 -4.75
C THR A 155 5.96 -5.11 -4.97
N PHE A 156 5.25 -6.22 -4.81
CA PHE A 156 3.79 -6.26 -4.79
C PHE A 156 3.28 -6.01 -3.37
N LEU A 157 2.79 -4.81 -3.11
CA LEU A 157 2.48 -4.32 -1.78
C LEU A 157 0.97 -4.39 -1.50
N SER A 158 0.61 -4.97 -0.36
CA SER A 158 -0.78 -5.02 0.12
C SER A 158 -0.86 -4.94 1.63
N ALA A 159 -1.83 -4.20 2.17
CA ALA A 159 -2.18 -4.29 3.60
C ALA A 159 -3.19 -5.42 3.88
N THR A 160 -3.81 -5.98 2.85
CA THR A 160 -4.82 -7.02 3.03
C THR A 160 -4.18 -8.40 2.96
N PRO A 161 -4.56 -9.35 3.83
CA PRO A 161 -4.19 -10.74 3.66
C PRO A 161 -4.69 -11.28 2.31
N ILE A 162 -3.76 -11.68 1.45
CA ILE A 162 -4.08 -12.33 0.18
C ILE A 162 -4.08 -13.84 0.41
N LEU A 163 -5.17 -14.53 0.06
CA LEU A 163 -5.24 -15.99 0.22
C LEU A 163 -4.22 -16.68 -0.70
N ASP A 164 -3.43 -17.59 -0.15
CA ASP A 164 -2.40 -18.36 -0.86
C ASP A 164 -2.91 -18.98 -2.16
N LYS A 165 -4.13 -19.52 -2.13
CA LYS A 165 -4.77 -20.13 -3.30
C LYS A 165 -4.83 -19.20 -4.51
N TYR A 166 -4.99 -17.88 -4.31
CA TYR A 166 -5.02 -16.92 -5.42
C TYR A 166 -3.62 -16.65 -5.98
N LEU A 167 -2.61 -16.61 -5.10
CA LEU A 167 -1.23 -16.40 -5.51
C LEU A 167 -0.69 -17.63 -6.25
N GLU A 168 -0.97 -18.82 -5.75
CA GLU A 168 -0.53 -20.10 -6.33
C GLU A 168 -1.16 -20.39 -7.70
N GLN A 169 -2.37 -19.88 -7.97
CA GLN A 169 -3.04 -20.05 -9.26
C GLN A 169 -2.46 -19.18 -10.37
N ILE A 170 -1.64 -18.18 -10.03
CA ILE A 170 -1.09 -17.25 -11.01
C ILE A 170 0.39 -17.55 -11.17
N ASP A 171 0.76 -18.04 -12.36
CA ASP A 171 2.15 -18.42 -12.67
C ASP A 171 3.17 -17.30 -12.39
N HIS A 172 2.76 -16.03 -12.48
CA HIS A 172 3.58 -14.88 -12.13
C HIS A 172 4.08 -14.88 -10.68
N PHE A 173 3.32 -15.39 -9.71
CA PHE A 173 3.67 -15.30 -8.29
C PHE A 173 4.29 -16.58 -7.72
N LYS A 174 4.27 -17.70 -8.46
CA LYS A 174 4.70 -19.02 -7.95
C LYS A 174 6.14 -19.02 -7.42
N ASP A 175 7.02 -18.31 -8.12
CA ASP A 175 8.46 -18.25 -7.84
C ASP A 175 8.88 -17.01 -7.04
N MET A 176 7.94 -16.14 -6.69
CA MET A 176 8.24 -14.96 -5.86
C MET A 176 8.36 -15.34 -4.39
N ASN A 177 9.13 -14.56 -3.65
CA ASN A 177 9.13 -14.62 -2.18
C ASN A 177 7.91 -13.84 -1.65
N TYR A 178 7.36 -14.32 -0.55
CA TYR A 178 6.28 -13.68 0.17
C TYR A 178 6.77 -13.24 1.55
N TYR A 179 6.65 -11.96 1.84
CA TYR A 179 7.05 -11.33 3.08
C TYR A 179 5.81 -10.85 3.82
N GLN A 180 5.73 -11.13 5.11
CA GLN A 180 4.67 -10.62 5.98
C GLN A 180 5.29 -9.84 7.12
N LEU A 181 4.89 -8.58 7.26
CA LEU A 181 5.16 -7.82 8.47
C LEU A 181 4.21 -8.31 9.56
N ASP A 182 4.75 -8.58 10.74
CA ASP A 182 3.99 -8.96 11.93
C ASP A 182 4.28 -7.94 13.03
N TRP A 183 3.39 -6.97 13.18
CA TRP A 183 3.57 -5.86 14.12
C TRP A 183 3.23 -6.30 15.55
N GLU A 184 4.12 -6.08 16.53
CA GLU A 184 3.82 -6.42 17.93
C GLU A 184 2.65 -5.59 18.50
N GLU A 185 2.61 -4.30 18.14
CA GLU A 185 1.52 -3.40 18.47
C GLU A 185 0.63 -3.19 17.25
N LYS A 186 -0.61 -3.66 17.33
CA LYS A 186 -1.65 -3.45 16.31
C LYS A 186 -2.83 -2.75 16.96
N ASP A 187 -3.32 -1.69 16.34
CA ASP A 187 -4.56 -1.05 16.77
C ASP A 187 -5.73 -2.04 16.65
N ILE A 188 -6.32 -2.40 17.78
CA ILE A 188 -7.47 -3.30 17.81
C ILE A 188 -8.74 -2.48 17.63
N VAL A 189 -9.29 -2.49 16.42
CA VAL A 189 -10.61 -1.91 16.15
C VAL A 189 -11.71 -2.89 16.58
N ARG A 190 -12.47 -2.54 17.63
CA ARG A 190 -13.65 -3.31 18.04
C ARG A 190 -14.87 -2.87 17.22
N VAL A 191 -15.43 -3.81 16.46
CA VAL A 191 -16.64 -3.58 15.66
C VAL A 191 -17.88 -4.03 16.42
N TYR A 192 -18.80 -3.11 16.65
CA TYR A 192 -20.11 -3.39 17.25
C TYR A 192 -21.15 -3.47 16.13
N ARG A 193 -21.83 -4.61 16.05
CA ARG A 193 -22.86 -4.85 15.04
C ARG A 193 -24.23 -4.57 15.63
N GLU A 194 -24.92 -3.58 15.09
CA GLU A 194 -26.32 -3.30 15.44
C GLU A 194 -27.26 -3.85 14.37
N ARG A 195 -28.33 -4.51 14.80
CA ARG A 195 -29.38 -4.99 13.90
C ARG A 195 -30.47 -3.94 13.82
N THR A 196 -30.78 -3.48 12.60
CA THR A 196 -31.88 -2.55 12.34
C THR A 196 -32.69 -3.02 11.14
N LYS A 197 -33.99 -2.73 11.17
CA LYS A 197 -34.88 -2.92 10.01
C LYS A 197 -34.78 -1.75 9.01
N ASN A 198 -34.13 -0.66 9.39
CA ASN A 198 -33.95 0.54 8.57
C ASN A 198 -32.49 1.05 8.68
N PRO A 199 -31.57 0.54 7.85
CA PRO A 199 -30.14 0.85 7.93
C PRO A 199 -29.81 2.31 7.61
N ILE A 200 -30.57 2.94 6.71
CA ILE A 200 -30.34 4.35 6.34
C ILE A 200 -30.63 5.26 7.53
N ASN A 201 -31.78 5.08 8.19
CA ASN A 201 -32.12 5.90 9.35
C ASN A 201 -31.12 5.69 10.49
N ALA A 202 -30.70 4.45 10.75
CA ALA A 202 -29.69 4.17 11.77
C ALA A 202 -28.36 4.87 11.45
N ALA A 203 -27.91 4.86 10.20
CA ALA A 203 -26.70 5.58 9.78
C ALA A 203 -26.84 7.10 9.96
N LEU A 204 -28.00 7.67 9.62
CA LEU A 204 -28.28 9.09 9.83
C LEU A 204 -28.27 9.47 11.32
N GLU A 205 -28.80 8.61 12.19
CA GLU A 205 -28.76 8.83 13.64
C GLU A 205 -27.32 8.80 14.16
N ILE A 206 -26.49 7.85 13.71
CA ILE A 206 -25.06 7.82 14.04
C ILE A 206 -24.38 9.12 13.63
N VAL A 207 -24.58 9.60 12.41
CA VAL A 207 -23.99 10.87 11.94
C VAL A 207 -24.44 12.04 12.81
N ARG A 208 -25.74 12.13 13.11
CA ARG A 208 -26.29 13.19 13.99
C ARG A 208 -25.71 13.13 15.40
N TYR A 209 -25.51 11.94 15.95
CA TYR A 209 -24.87 11.78 17.25
C TYR A 209 -23.44 12.35 17.24
N TYR A 210 -22.63 12.02 16.23
CA TYR A 210 -21.28 12.59 16.08
C TYR A 210 -21.29 14.11 15.92
N GLN A 211 -22.20 14.67 15.12
CA GLN A 211 -22.33 16.12 14.94
C GLN A 211 -22.67 16.86 16.24
N ASN A 212 -23.43 16.21 17.12
CA ASN A 212 -23.82 16.75 18.42
C ASN A 212 -22.80 16.45 19.54
N GLY A 213 -21.63 15.88 19.23
CA GLY A 213 -20.64 15.47 20.22
C GLY A 213 -21.05 14.26 21.08
N ASN A 214 -22.13 13.57 20.70
CA ASN A 214 -22.60 12.36 21.36
C ASN A 214 -21.87 11.16 20.73
N TYR A 215 -20.73 10.81 21.29
CA TYR A 215 -19.95 9.69 20.77
C TYR A 215 -20.46 8.35 21.33
N PRO A 216 -20.39 7.27 20.54
CA PRO A 216 -20.71 5.94 21.03
C PRO A 216 -19.85 5.59 22.25
N SER A 217 -20.44 5.03 23.29
CA SER A 217 -19.76 4.63 24.53
C SER A 217 -20.27 3.28 25.02
N VAL A 218 -19.45 2.59 25.80
CA VAL A 218 -19.81 1.33 26.47
C VAL A 218 -19.42 1.39 27.93
N TYR A 219 -20.21 0.73 28.76
CA TYR A 219 -19.98 0.63 30.19
C TYR A 219 -19.16 -0.62 30.49
N VAL A 220 -17.94 -0.44 30.99
CA VAL A 220 -17.02 -1.54 31.32
C VAL A 220 -16.49 -1.28 32.73
N ASN A 221 -16.55 -2.27 33.62
CA ASN A 221 -16.03 -2.21 35.00
C ASN A 221 -16.49 -1.01 35.85
N GLY A 222 -17.72 -0.50 35.63
CA GLY A 222 -18.25 0.63 36.39
C GLY A 222 -17.97 2.01 35.76
N GLU A 223 -17.33 2.06 34.60
CA GLU A 223 -16.99 3.31 33.92
C GLU A 223 -17.52 3.35 32.48
N THR A 224 -18.08 4.51 32.10
CA THR A 224 -18.47 4.81 30.72
C THR A 224 -17.24 5.17 29.91
N ASN A 225 -16.87 4.29 29.00
CA ASN A 225 -15.73 4.48 28.11
C ASN A 225 -16.23 4.80 26.71
N LEU A 226 -15.64 5.81 26.05
CA LEU A 226 -15.92 6.04 24.63
C LEU A 226 -15.46 4.81 23.83
N LEU A 227 -16.25 4.44 22.83
CA LEU A 227 -15.95 3.28 22.01
C LEU A 227 -14.60 3.40 21.28
N ASN A 228 -14.14 4.63 21.05
CA ASN A 228 -12.87 4.95 20.40
C ASN A 228 -11.67 4.97 21.38
N THR A 229 -11.87 4.85 22.70
CA THR A 229 -10.81 4.93 23.72
C THR A 229 -10.47 3.59 24.38
N LEU A 230 -11.09 2.49 23.94
CA LEU A 230 -10.97 1.16 24.56
C LEU A 230 -9.79 0.31 24.05
N SER A 231 -8.77 0.92 23.46
CA SER A 231 -7.53 0.24 23.03
C SER A 231 -6.71 -0.34 24.18
N HIS A 232 -6.98 0.04 25.44
CA HIS A 232 -6.07 -0.24 26.57
C HIS A 232 -6.58 -1.22 27.65
N TYR A 233 -7.76 -1.83 27.50
CA TYR A 233 -8.22 -2.84 28.45
C TYR A 233 -8.04 -4.25 27.86
N LYS A 234 -6.88 -4.85 28.17
CA LYS A 234 -6.61 -6.29 28.13
C LYS A 234 -6.97 -6.92 29.48
#